data_AF-A0A9E1UUC1-F1
#
_entry.id   AF-A0A9E1UUC1-F1
#
_cell.length_a   1.000
_cell.length_b   1.000
_cell.length_c   1.000
_cell.angle_alpha   90.00
_cell.angle_beta   90.00
_cell.angle_gamma   90.00
#
_symmetry.space_group_name_H-M   'P 1'
#
loop_
_entity.id
_entity.type
_entity.pdbx_description
1 polymer ?
#
loop_
_entity_poly.entity_id
_entity_poly.type
_entity_poly.pdbx_seq_one_letter_code
_entity_poly.pdbx_strand_id
1 'polypeptide(L)'
;MRFTHHADADSLLAVTRETLLAQEAVNGLILGICSRLAAGGAYSDAPPFLGTVESGRGLGLVAVMTPPHKLLLHTPDQVEDASLALLAGHLFSAGVPVPGVSAPEGLARRFAAVWCARTGATARPGMRLCIYELRQVQPLPLPRGEFRLAGEGDLEIVRGWSRGFHTACFGNDESAKAVQAGENMIVAGDLFLWVDDVPVSMAARTRRTLHGQAVSHVYTPPQHRRHGYATAVVAGL
;
A
#
# COMPACT_ATOMS: atom_id res chain seq x y z
N MET A 1 -2.41 22.37 19.89
CA MET A 1 -2.12 21.50 18.74
C MET A 1 -0.67 21.68 18.34
N ARG A 2 0.01 20.60 17.97
CA ARG A 2 1.43 20.63 17.58
C ARG A 2 1.63 19.74 16.36
N PHE A 3 2.32 20.25 15.35
CA PHE A 3 2.83 19.44 14.25
C PHE A 3 4.27 19.03 14.56
N THR A 4 4.59 17.78 14.25
CA THR A 4 5.94 17.24 14.36
C THR A 4 6.32 16.61 13.03
N HIS A 5 7.44 17.06 12.47
CA HIS A 5 8.10 16.38 11.36
C HIS A 5 9.09 15.35 11.92
N HIS A 6 9.01 14.13 11.46
CA HIS A 6 9.86 13.01 11.90
C HIS A 6 11.05 12.86 10.95
N ALA A 7 12.23 12.61 11.51
CA ALA A 7 13.46 12.49 10.72
C ALA A 7 13.49 11.17 9.92
N ASP A 8 12.84 10.14 10.44
CA ASP A 8 12.87 8.78 9.91
C ASP A 8 11.60 8.01 10.32
N ALA A 9 11.48 6.79 9.81
CA ALA A 9 10.34 5.95 10.10
C ALA A 9 10.31 5.45 11.56
N ASP A 10 11.47 5.32 12.21
CA ASP A 10 11.55 4.86 13.60
C ASP A 10 11.00 5.90 14.58
N SER A 11 11.36 7.17 14.40
CA SER A 11 10.82 8.29 15.16
C SER A 11 9.31 8.46 14.96
N LEU A 12 8.80 8.28 13.74
CA LEU A 12 7.36 8.26 13.49
C LEU A 12 6.68 7.07 14.19
N LEU A 13 7.23 5.86 14.07
CA LEU A 13 6.65 4.66 14.66
C LEU A 13 6.70 4.68 16.20
N ALA A 14 7.69 5.33 16.81
CA ALA A 14 7.79 5.47 18.25
C ALA A 14 6.54 6.12 18.87
N VAL A 15 5.88 7.03 18.14
CA VAL A 15 4.68 7.75 18.62
C VAL A 15 3.37 7.28 17.98
N THR A 16 3.42 6.53 16.89
CA THR A 16 2.21 6.13 16.13
C THR A 16 1.92 4.62 16.14
N ARG A 17 2.88 3.77 16.53
CA ARG A 17 2.78 2.32 16.35
C ARG A 17 1.53 1.71 16.99
N GLU A 18 1.26 2.02 18.25
CA GLU A 18 0.08 1.49 18.97
C GLU A 18 -1.22 1.87 18.25
N THR A 19 -1.37 3.15 17.91
CA THR A 19 -2.53 3.67 17.18
C THR A 19 -2.69 3.02 15.81
N LEU A 20 -1.61 2.87 15.05
CA LEU A 20 -1.66 2.25 13.73
C LEU A 20 -2.03 0.77 13.80
N LEU A 21 -1.52 0.04 14.81
CA LEU A 21 -1.82 -1.37 15.04
C LEU A 21 -3.25 -1.61 15.54
N ALA A 22 -3.86 -0.67 16.26
CA ALA A 22 -5.26 -0.78 16.67
C ALA A 22 -6.23 -0.93 15.48
N GLN A 23 -5.85 -0.44 14.30
CA GLN A 23 -6.55 -0.66 13.03
C GLN A 23 -5.58 -1.17 11.96
N GLU A 24 -4.83 -2.22 12.28
CA GLU A 24 -3.71 -2.72 11.46
C GLU A 24 -4.09 -2.99 10.00
N ALA A 25 -5.25 -3.60 9.73
CA ALA A 25 -5.72 -3.86 8.36
C ALA A 25 -5.93 -2.55 7.56
N VAL A 26 -6.46 -1.51 8.21
CA VAL A 26 -6.65 -0.18 7.60
C VAL A 26 -5.30 0.51 7.35
N ASN A 27 -4.38 0.35 8.28
CA ASN A 27 -3.10 1.05 8.32
C ASN A 27 -1.94 0.26 7.71
N GLY A 28 -2.20 -0.93 7.16
CA GLY A 28 -1.15 -1.85 6.68
C GLY A 28 -0.25 -1.24 5.60
N LEU A 29 -0.75 -0.29 4.80
CA LEU A 29 0.08 0.45 3.85
C LEU A 29 1.06 1.39 4.56
N ILE A 30 0.60 2.18 5.53
CA ILE A 30 1.47 3.08 6.32
C ILE A 30 2.51 2.26 7.07
N LEU A 31 2.07 1.20 7.78
CA LEU A 31 2.95 0.31 8.54
C LEU A 31 4.00 -0.34 7.64
N GLY A 32 3.60 -0.87 6.47
CA GLY A 32 4.53 -1.48 5.51
C GLY A 32 5.53 -0.49 4.92
N ILE A 33 5.11 0.75 4.64
CA ILE A 33 6.01 1.82 4.19
C ILE A 33 7.04 2.13 5.26
N CYS A 34 6.60 2.38 6.49
CA CYS A 34 7.48 2.71 7.60
C CYS A 34 8.46 1.56 7.91
N SER A 35 7.99 0.30 7.87
CA SER A 35 8.86 -0.86 8.08
C SER A 35 9.95 -0.97 7.01
N ARG A 36 9.63 -0.71 5.74
CA ARG A 36 10.64 -0.73 4.65
C ARG A 36 11.66 0.40 4.81
N LEU A 37 11.20 1.60 5.15
CA LEU A 37 12.06 2.76 5.38
C LEU A 37 13.00 2.53 6.58
N ALA A 38 12.50 1.99 7.69
CA ALA A 38 13.30 1.63 8.87
C ALA A 38 14.37 0.56 8.56
N ALA A 39 14.09 -0.34 7.61
CA ALA A 39 15.06 -1.32 7.11
C ALA A 39 16.07 -0.74 6.10
N GLY A 40 16.11 0.58 5.90
CA GLY A 40 17.02 1.25 4.95
C GLY A 40 16.56 1.21 3.49
N GLY A 41 15.33 0.75 3.23
CA GLY A 41 14.76 0.76 1.89
C GLY A 41 14.31 2.15 1.44
N ALA A 42 14.32 2.39 0.14
CA ALA A 42 13.80 3.62 -0.47
C ALA A 42 12.65 3.33 -1.46
N TYR A 43 11.90 4.38 -1.79
CA TYR A 43 10.83 4.38 -2.80
C TYR A 43 11.17 5.28 -3.99
N SER A 44 11.98 6.30 -3.78
CA SER A 44 12.59 7.16 -4.80
C SER A 44 13.82 7.85 -4.19
N ASP A 45 14.51 8.66 -4.99
CA ASP A 45 15.62 9.51 -4.53
C ASP A 45 15.15 10.69 -3.67
N ALA A 46 13.84 11.00 -3.69
CA ALA A 46 13.27 12.07 -2.87
C ALA A 46 12.99 11.57 -1.45
N PRO A 47 13.32 12.35 -0.41
CA PRO A 47 13.09 11.94 0.97
C PRO A 47 11.59 11.78 1.26
N PRO A 48 11.22 10.83 2.14
CA PRO A 48 9.85 10.70 2.58
C PRO A 48 9.43 11.91 3.43
N PHE A 49 8.16 12.28 3.36
CA PHE A 49 7.55 13.19 4.33
C PHE A 49 6.86 12.35 5.41
N LEU A 50 7.25 12.55 6.66
CA LEU A 50 6.76 11.81 7.82
C LEU A 50 6.31 12.82 8.88
N GLY A 51 5.03 12.86 9.18
CA GLY A 51 4.46 13.90 10.04
C GLY A 51 3.35 13.40 10.94
N THR A 52 3.23 14.03 12.11
CA THR A 52 2.10 13.85 13.01
C THR A 52 1.53 15.21 13.42
N VAL A 53 0.23 15.23 13.72
CA VAL A 53 -0.41 16.35 14.42
C VAL A 53 -0.98 15.82 15.72
N GLU A 54 -0.58 16.43 16.82
CA GLU A 54 -1.16 16.21 18.14
C GLU A 54 -2.21 17.28 18.45
N SER A 55 -3.35 16.86 18.97
CA SER A 55 -4.37 17.72 19.56
C SER A 55 -4.31 17.67 21.10
N GLY A 56 -5.20 18.40 21.77
CA GLY A 56 -5.33 18.30 23.23
C GLY A 56 -5.76 16.90 23.72
N ARG A 57 -6.15 16.01 22.80
CA ARG A 57 -6.59 14.63 23.08
C ARG A 57 -5.52 13.57 22.75
N GLY A 58 -4.33 13.99 22.32
CA GLY A 58 -3.25 13.08 21.88
C GLY A 58 -3.04 13.11 20.37
N LEU A 59 -2.63 11.99 19.78
CA LEU A 59 -2.35 11.87 18.34
C LEU A 59 -3.63 12.08 17.51
N GLY A 60 -3.71 13.16 16.75
CA GLY A 60 -4.88 13.50 15.94
C GLY A 60 -4.75 13.15 14.46
N LEU A 61 -3.54 13.16 13.90
CA LEU A 61 -3.30 12.86 12.48
C LEU A 61 -1.91 12.26 12.28
N VAL A 62 -1.83 11.26 11.42
CA VAL A 62 -0.59 10.70 10.88
C VAL A 62 -0.55 10.97 9.39
N ALA A 63 0.58 11.47 8.90
CA ALA A 63 0.81 11.83 7.52
C ALA A 63 2.10 11.19 7.00
N VAL A 64 1.99 10.38 5.96
CA VAL A 64 3.13 9.70 5.33
C VAL A 64 3.07 9.90 3.82
N MET A 65 4.16 10.35 3.22
CA MET A 65 4.28 10.42 1.77
C MET A 65 5.66 9.95 1.34
N THR A 66 5.70 9.07 0.36
CA THR A 66 6.92 8.66 -0.33
C THR A 66 6.83 9.20 -1.76
N PRO A 67 7.38 10.38 -2.06
CA PRO A 67 7.27 10.97 -3.39
C PRO A 67 7.73 9.98 -4.48
N PRO A 68 7.09 9.95 -5.66
CA PRO A 68 6.02 10.84 -6.12
C PRO A 68 4.60 10.35 -5.76
N HIS A 69 4.46 9.42 -4.81
CA HIS A 69 3.16 8.87 -4.42
C HIS A 69 2.32 9.86 -3.60
N LYS A 70 1.01 9.60 -3.53
CA LYS A 70 0.04 10.43 -2.81
C LYS A 70 0.33 10.45 -1.31
N LEU A 71 -0.05 11.54 -0.66
CA LEU A 71 -0.05 11.68 0.79
C LEU A 71 -1.04 10.70 1.41
N LEU A 72 -0.56 9.82 2.28
CA LEU A 72 -1.39 8.93 3.09
C LEU A 72 -1.75 9.64 4.39
N LEU A 73 -3.04 9.64 4.75
CA LEU A 73 -3.50 10.18 6.02
C LEU A 73 -4.25 9.12 6.82
N HIS A 74 -3.95 9.05 8.11
CA HIS A 74 -4.71 8.29 9.09
C HIS A 74 -5.04 9.17 10.29
N THR A 75 -6.22 8.96 10.87
CA THR A 75 -6.64 9.58 12.11
C THR A 75 -7.27 8.49 12.99
N PRO A 76 -6.91 8.39 14.29
CA PRO A 76 -7.52 7.40 15.18
C PRO A 76 -9.00 7.68 15.42
N ASP A 77 -9.35 8.97 15.52
CA ASP A 77 -10.66 9.47 15.90
C ASP A 77 -11.16 10.52 14.89
N GLN A 78 -12.22 11.24 15.23
CA GLN A 78 -12.65 12.39 14.44
C GLN A 78 -11.55 13.47 14.40
N VAL A 79 -10.95 13.68 13.22
CA VAL A 79 -9.96 14.73 13.03
C VAL A 79 -10.62 16.11 13.13
N GLU A 80 -9.94 17.03 13.81
CA GLU A 80 -10.32 18.45 13.88
C GLU A 80 -9.86 19.18 12.61
N ASP A 81 -10.68 20.08 12.06
CA ASP A 81 -10.30 20.84 10.84
C ASP A 81 -9.00 21.64 11.02
N ALA A 82 -8.74 22.11 12.24
CA ALA A 82 -7.49 22.78 12.59
C ALA A 82 -6.25 21.89 12.43
N SER A 83 -6.36 20.56 12.64
CA SER A 83 -5.25 19.64 12.41
C SER A 83 -4.93 19.49 10.92
N LEU A 84 -5.96 19.45 10.07
CA LEU A 84 -5.80 19.44 8.61
C LEU A 84 -5.22 20.76 8.11
N ALA A 85 -5.70 21.89 8.62
CA ALA A 85 -5.20 23.23 8.31
C ALA A 85 -3.73 23.40 8.70
N LEU A 86 -3.34 22.88 9.86
CA LEU A 86 -1.96 22.91 10.34
C LEU A 86 -1.03 22.09 9.43
N LEU A 87 -1.40 20.83 9.11
CA LEU A 87 -0.64 20.00 8.19
C LEU A 87 -0.50 20.65 6.80
N ALA A 88 -1.61 21.15 6.23
CA ALA A 88 -1.60 21.83 4.94
C ALA A 88 -0.74 23.10 4.96
N GLY A 89 -0.76 23.86 6.07
CA GLY A 89 0.11 25.01 6.28
C GLY A 89 1.59 24.62 6.22
N HIS A 90 1.98 23.58 6.96
CA HIS A 90 3.36 23.07 6.96
C HIS A 90 3.82 22.59 5.58
N LEU A 91 3.02 21.76 4.91
CA LEU A 91 3.33 21.27 3.56
C LEU A 91 3.51 22.43 2.57
N PHE A 92 2.64 23.44 2.63
CA PHE A 92 2.71 24.61 1.76
C PHE A 92 3.95 25.47 2.04
N SER A 93 4.18 25.83 3.31
CA SER A 93 5.32 26.66 3.70
C SER A 93 6.67 25.98 3.44
N ALA A 94 6.73 24.65 3.52
CA ALA A 94 7.91 23.86 3.19
C ALA A 94 8.08 23.59 1.69
N GLY A 95 7.14 24.03 0.85
CA GLY A 95 7.18 23.81 -0.60
C GLY A 95 7.06 22.34 -1.01
N VAL A 96 6.46 21.49 -0.16
CA VAL A 96 6.31 20.05 -0.40
C VAL A 96 5.22 19.83 -1.46
N PRO A 97 5.54 19.25 -2.64
CA PRO A 97 4.54 18.96 -3.66
C PRO A 97 3.59 17.85 -3.19
N VAL A 98 2.28 18.10 -3.24
CA VAL A 98 1.25 17.12 -2.89
C VAL A 98 0.52 16.68 -4.16
N PRO A 99 0.86 15.51 -4.75
CA PRO A 99 0.24 15.04 -6.00
C PRO A 99 -1.18 14.51 -5.80
N GLY A 100 -1.59 14.32 -4.55
CA GLY A 100 -2.92 13.88 -4.15
C GLY A 100 -2.92 13.33 -2.73
N VAL A 101 -4.10 12.96 -2.24
CA VAL A 101 -4.29 12.36 -0.92
C VAL A 101 -5.01 11.02 -1.03
N SER A 102 -4.62 10.04 -0.21
CA SER A 102 -5.27 8.75 -0.06
C SER A 102 -5.53 8.50 1.43
N ALA A 103 -6.81 8.42 1.79
CA ALA A 103 -7.29 8.27 3.15
C ALA A 103 -8.76 7.79 3.09
N PRO A 104 -9.40 7.43 4.22
CA PRO A 104 -10.86 7.28 4.25
C PRO A 104 -11.55 8.48 3.59
N GLU A 105 -12.62 8.22 2.81
CA GLU A 105 -13.17 9.22 1.87
C GLU A 105 -13.47 10.58 2.52
N GLY A 106 -14.07 10.58 3.71
CA GLY A 106 -14.36 11.81 4.45
C GLY A 106 -13.10 12.61 4.80
N LEU A 107 -12.05 11.94 5.28
CA LEU A 107 -10.77 12.55 5.61
C LEU A 107 -10.06 13.08 4.35
N ALA A 108 -10.02 12.28 3.28
CA ALA A 108 -9.40 12.68 2.01
C ALA A 108 -10.08 13.93 1.42
N ARG A 109 -11.42 13.98 1.41
CA ARG A 109 -12.19 15.13 0.91
C ARG A 109 -11.94 16.39 1.75
N ARG A 110 -11.95 16.27 3.09
CA ARG A 110 -11.70 17.40 3.99
C ARG A 110 -10.29 17.97 3.80
N PHE A 111 -9.27 17.12 3.78
CA PHE A 111 -7.90 17.57 3.52
C PHE A 111 -7.75 18.22 2.14
N ALA A 112 -8.34 17.61 1.10
CA ALA A 112 -8.30 18.17 -0.25
C ALA A 112 -8.93 19.57 -0.31
N ALA A 113 -10.07 19.79 0.34
CA ALA A 113 -10.70 21.11 0.40
C ALA A 113 -9.78 22.17 1.06
N VAL A 114 -9.15 21.82 2.19
CA VAL A 114 -8.19 22.70 2.88
C VAL A 114 -6.98 23.00 2.00
N TRP A 115 -6.42 21.99 1.33
CA TRP A 115 -5.28 22.15 0.44
C TRP A 115 -5.60 23.03 -0.77
N CYS A 116 -6.75 22.81 -1.41
CA CYS A 116 -7.23 23.62 -2.53
C CYS A 116 -7.45 25.08 -2.15
N ALA A 117 -8.10 25.34 -1.01
CA ALA A 117 -8.30 26.70 -0.52
C ALA A 117 -6.98 27.44 -0.25
N ARG A 118 -5.94 26.72 0.18
CA ARG A 118 -4.61 27.29 0.48
C ARG A 118 -3.76 27.53 -0.77
N THR A 119 -3.84 26.64 -1.76
CA THR A 119 -2.90 26.62 -2.90
C THR A 119 -3.51 27.11 -4.22
N GLY A 120 -4.83 27.24 -4.30
CA GLY A 120 -5.55 27.48 -5.55
C GLY A 120 -5.61 26.24 -6.46
N ALA A 121 -5.09 25.09 -6.03
CA ALA A 121 -5.17 23.85 -6.79
C ALA A 121 -6.61 23.32 -6.88
N THR A 122 -6.87 22.42 -7.83
CA THR A 122 -8.15 21.71 -7.94
C THR A 122 -7.97 20.24 -7.58
N ALA A 123 -8.96 19.68 -6.89
CA ALA A 123 -9.00 18.26 -6.55
C ALA A 123 -10.09 17.56 -7.35
N ARG A 124 -9.81 16.35 -7.81
CA ARG A 124 -10.77 15.45 -8.44
C ARG A 124 -10.69 14.07 -7.80
N PRO A 125 -11.80 13.32 -7.69
CA PRO A 125 -11.75 11.93 -7.27
C PRO A 125 -10.77 11.13 -8.13
N GLY A 126 -9.85 10.42 -7.47
CA GLY A 126 -8.98 9.45 -8.12
C GLY A 126 -9.63 8.07 -8.11
N MET A 127 -8.83 7.05 -7.80
CA MET A 127 -9.31 5.69 -7.59
C MET A 127 -9.97 5.53 -6.22
N ARG A 128 -11.14 4.88 -6.18
CA ARG A 128 -11.76 4.41 -4.93
C ARG A 128 -11.18 3.04 -4.60
N LEU A 129 -10.65 2.91 -3.40
CA LEU A 129 -10.07 1.66 -2.89
C LEU A 129 -10.95 1.09 -1.79
N CYS A 130 -10.93 -0.24 -1.65
CA CYS A 130 -11.54 -0.96 -0.55
C CYS A 130 -10.48 -1.81 0.12
N ILE A 131 -10.55 -1.90 1.46
CA ILE A 131 -9.68 -2.76 2.24
C ILE A 131 -10.47 -4.02 2.58
N TYR A 132 -9.95 -5.17 2.15
CA TYR A 132 -10.48 -6.46 2.52
C TYR A 132 -9.63 -7.04 3.65
N GLU A 133 -10.25 -7.35 4.77
CA GLU A 133 -9.63 -7.99 5.91
C GLU A 133 -10.06 -9.46 5.96
N LEU A 134 -9.09 -10.37 5.96
CA LEU A 134 -9.32 -11.80 6.14
C LEU A 134 -9.03 -12.18 7.60
N ARG A 135 -10.06 -12.59 8.34
CA ARG A 135 -9.91 -13.07 9.73
C ARG A 135 -9.89 -14.59 9.86
N GLN A 136 -10.51 -15.28 8.91
CA GLN A 136 -10.59 -16.73 8.89
C GLN A 136 -10.66 -17.21 7.44
N VAL A 137 -9.80 -18.17 7.10
CA VAL A 137 -9.88 -18.90 5.83
C VAL A 137 -10.99 -19.94 5.96
N GLN A 138 -11.94 -19.92 5.02
CA GLN A 138 -12.94 -20.98 4.92
C GLN A 138 -12.40 -22.12 4.04
N PRO A 139 -12.65 -23.39 4.39
CA PRO A 139 -12.31 -24.50 3.52
C PRO A 139 -13.14 -24.39 2.24
N LEU A 140 -12.46 -24.40 1.09
CA LEU A 140 -13.06 -24.28 -0.23
C LEU A 140 -12.62 -25.47 -1.08
N PRO A 141 -13.50 -26.04 -1.93
CA PRO A 141 -13.07 -27.00 -2.93
C PRO A 141 -12.10 -26.30 -3.90
N LEU A 142 -10.87 -26.79 -3.95
CA LEU A 142 -9.84 -26.24 -4.84
C LEU A 142 -9.84 -26.98 -6.19
N PRO A 143 -9.54 -26.28 -7.30
CA PRO A 143 -9.34 -26.92 -8.59
C PRO A 143 -8.14 -27.88 -8.56
N ARG A 144 -7.96 -28.67 -9.62
CA ARG A 144 -6.74 -29.45 -9.81
C ARG A 144 -5.50 -28.54 -9.79
N GLY A 145 -4.42 -29.08 -9.25
CA GLY A 145 -3.09 -28.45 -9.27
C GLY A 145 -2.47 -28.39 -7.89
N GLU A 146 -1.30 -27.74 -7.84
CA GLU A 146 -0.47 -27.66 -6.65
C GLU A 146 -0.03 -26.23 -6.39
N PHE A 147 0.00 -25.86 -5.11
CA PHE A 147 0.55 -24.61 -4.62
C PHE A 147 2.05 -24.76 -4.41
N ARG A 148 2.87 -23.89 -5.01
CA ARG A 148 4.32 -23.87 -4.77
C ARG A 148 4.92 -22.48 -4.78
N LEU A 149 6.07 -22.35 -4.12
CA LEU A 149 6.92 -21.17 -4.20
C LEU A 149 7.50 -21.04 -5.63
N ALA A 150 7.54 -19.81 -6.15
CA ALA A 150 8.20 -19.50 -7.41
C ALA A 150 9.73 -19.43 -7.21
N GLY A 151 10.49 -19.97 -8.16
CA GLY A 151 11.95 -19.96 -8.13
C GLY A 151 12.55 -19.26 -9.36
N GLU A 152 13.88 -19.29 -9.48
CA GLU A 152 14.60 -18.67 -10.60
C GLU A 152 14.17 -19.20 -11.97
N GLY A 153 13.80 -20.48 -12.06
CA GLY A 153 13.27 -21.08 -13.28
C GLY A 153 11.93 -20.47 -13.76
N ASP A 154 11.24 -19.72 -12.90
CA ASP A 154 9.96 -19.08 -13.20
C ASP A 154 10.11 -17.60 -13.64
N LEU A 155 11.34 -17.08 -13.73
CA LEU A 155 11.58 -15.66 -14.01
C LEU A 155 10.87 -15.18 -15.28
N GLU A 156 10.93 -15.95 -16.37
CA GLU A 156 10.29 -15.56 -17.63
C GLU A 156 8.77 -15.45 -17.51
N ILE A 157 8.13 -16.45 -16.87
CA ILE A 157 6.67 -16.45 -16.72
C ILE A 157 6.23 -15.33 -15.76
N VAL A 158 6.96 -15.10 -14.68
CA VAL A 158 6.69 -14.04 -13.70
C VAL A 158 6.89 -12.65 -14.29
N ARG A 159 7.88 -12.44 -15.17
CA ARG A 159 8.04 -11.20 -15.93
C ARG A 159 6.81 -10.91 -16.79
N GLY A 160 6.35 -11.92 -17.54
CA GLY A 160 5.16 -11.80 -18.39
C GLY A 160 3.91 -11.52 -17.57
N TRP A 161 3.72 -12.23 -16.47
CA TRP A 161 2.54 -12.10 -15.62
C TRP A 161 2.54 -10.83 -14.77
N SER A 162 3.68 -10.36 -14.29
CA SER A 162 3.78 -9.07 -13.59
C SER A 162 3.40 -7.91 -14.50
N ARG A 163 3.80 -7.98 -15.78
CA ARG A 163 3.33 -7.03 -16.80
C ARG A 163 1.83 -7.12 -17.01
N GLY A 164 1.30 -8.34 -17.18
CA GLY A 164 -0.12 -8.58 -17.35
C GLY A 164 -0.96 -8.07 -16.18
N PHE A 165 -0.49 -8.26 -14.94
CA PHE A 165 -1.09 -7.73 -13.72
C PHE A 165 -1.15 -6.20 -13.76
N HIS A 166 -0.02 -5.55 -14.02
CA HIS A 166 0.04 -4.10 -14.07
C HIS A 166 -0.85 -3.51 -15.17
N THR A 167 -0.83 -4.07 -16.38
CA THR A 167 -1.71 -3.65 -17.47
C THR A 167 -3.17 -3.82 -17.09
N ALA A 168 -3.56 -4.95 -16.50
CA ALA A 168 -4.94 -5.23 -16.12
C ALA A 168 -5.45 -4.33 -14.97
N CYS A 169 -4.58 -3.94 -14.03
CA CYS A 169 -4.98 -3.15 -12.86
C CYS A 169 -4.85 -1.64 -13.06
N PHE A 170 -3.87 -1.18 -13.86
CA PHE A 170 -3.47 0.23 -13.91
C PHE A 170 -3.43 0.82 -15.33
N GLY A 171 -3.49 -0.02 -16.38
CA GLY A 171 -3.59 0.42 -17.77
C GLY A 171 -2.36 1.14 -18.34
N ASN A 172 -1.20 1.09 -17.67
CA ASN A 172 -0.01 1.88 -17.99
C ASN A 172 1.26 1.03 -18.26
N ASP A 173 2.24 1.68 -18.92
CA ASP A 173 3.50 1.13 -19.46
C ASP A 173 4.67 1.17 -18.45
N GLU A 174 4.41 0.98 -17.14
CA GLU A 174 5.49 0.77 -16.15
C GLU A 174 6.01 -0.67 -16.18
N SER A 175 6.11 -1.27 -17.37
CA SER A 175 6.42 -2.68 -17.56
C SER A 175 7.76 -3.08 -16.93
N ALA A 176 8.77 -2.22 -16.96
CA ALA A 176 10.08 -2.48 -16.37
C ALA A 176 10.04 -2.53 -14.83
N LYS A 177 9.38 -1.56 -14.17
CA LYS A 177 9.24 -1.57 -12.69
C LYS A 177 8.36 -2.73 -12.24
N ALA A 178 7.28 -3.01 -12.99
CA ALA A 178 6.39 -4.14 -12.75
C ALA A 178 7.15 -5.47 -12.81
N VAL A 179 7.97 -5.65 -13.84
CA VAL A 179 8.85 -6.82 -13.99
C VAL A 179 9.81 -6.93 -12.80
N GLN A 180 10.52 -5.86 -12.48
CA GLN A 180 11.48 -5.87 -11.37
C GLN A 180 10.83 -6.20 -10.03
N ALA A 181 9.60 -5.72 -9.80
CA ALA A 181 8.85 -6.04 -8.59
C ALA A 181 8.60 -7.55 -8.46
N GLY A 182 8.19 -8.23 -9.53
CA GLY A 182 7.98 -9.68 -9.54
C GLY A 182 9.28 -10.47 -9.30
N GLU A 183 10.38 -10.06 -9.92
CA GLU A 183 11.71 -10.68 -9.69
C GLU A 183 12.15 -10.55 -8.22
N ASN A 184 11.99 -9.35 -7.66
CA ASN A 184 12.32 -9.09 -6.27
C ASN A 184 11.48 -9.95 -5.32
N MET A 185 10.24 -10.28 -5.67
CA MET A 185 9.39 -11.18 -4.88
C MET A 185 9.84 -12.64 -4.97
N ILE A 186 10.40 -13.09 -6.11
CA ILE A 186 11.04 -14.41 -6.18
C ILE A 186 12.25 -14.45 -5.24
N VAL A 187 13.13 -13.44 -5.33
CA VAL A 187 14.34 -13.36 -4.48
C VAL A 187 13.98 -13.30 -3.00
N ALA A 188 12.91 -12.59 -2.64
CA ALA A 188 12.42 -12.50 -1.27
C ALA A 188 11.69 -13.76 -0.77
N GLY A 189 11.40 -14.74 -1.64
CA GLY A 189 10.63 -15.94 -1.28
C GLY A 189 9.16 -15.64 -0.99
N ASP A 190 8.59 -14.66 -1.71
CA ASP A 190 7.25 -14.11 -1.45
C ASP A 190 6.28 -14.26 -2.62
N LEU A 191 6.73 -14.80 -3.76
CA LEU A 191 5.88 -15.09 -4.92
C LEU A 191 5.54 -16.58 -5.01
N PHE A 192 4.25 -16.88 -5.22
CA PHE A 192 3.73 -18.24 -5.27
C PHE A 192 2.93 -18.48 -6.54
N LEU A 193 2.92 -19.74 -6.98
CA LEU A 193 2.27 -20.21 -8.19
C LEU A 193 1.26 -21.30 -7.84
N TRP A 194 0.16 -21.32 -8.58
CA TRP A 194 -0.68 -22.51 -8.73
C TRP A 194 -0.35 -23.20 -10.05
N VAL A 195 -0.06 -24.49 -10.01
CA VAL A 195 0.41 -25.28 -11.14
C VAL A 195 -0.58 -26.40 -11.42
N ASP A 196 -1.17 -26.39 -12.62
CA ASP A 196 -2.01 -27.48 -13.14
C ASP A 196 -1.37 -27.95 -14.44
N ASP A 197 -0.44 -28.91 -14.33
CA ASP A 197 0.57 -29.33 -15.32
C ASP A 197 1.57 -28.23 -15.75
N VAL A 198 1.09 -26.99 -15.87
CA VAL A 198 1.85 -25.75 -16.10
C VAL A 198 1.44 -24.69 -15.07
N PRO A 199 2.25 -23.65 -14.81
CA PRO A 199 1.79 -22.54 -14.00
C PRO A 199 0.57 -21.87 -14.63
N VAL A 200 -0.51 -21.70 -13.86
CA VAL A 200 -1.77 -21.11 -14.33
C VAL A 200 -2.20 -19.85 -13.58
N SER A 201 -1.67 -19.61 -12.37
CA SER A 201 -1.95 -18.40 -11.60
C SER A 201 -0.81 -18.07 -10.64
N MET A 202 -0.64 -16.79 -10.31
CA MET A 202 0.30 -16.34 -9.28
C MET A 202 -0.38 -15.47 -8.23
N ALA A 203 0.22 -15.39 -7.05
CA ALA A 203 -0.04 -14.39 -6.02
C ALA A 203 1.23 -14.16 -5.20
N ALA A 204 1.30 -13.01 -4.52
CA ALA A 204 2.43 -12.65 -3.69
C ALA A 204 2.00 -12.23 -2.30
N ARG A 205 2.84 -12.55 -1.33
CA ARG A 205 2.77 -11.95 0.00
C ARG A 205 3.57 -10.65 0.01
N THR A 206 3.03 -9.61 0.62
CA THR A 206 3.63 -8.27 0.64
C THR A 206 3.32 -7.56 1.94
N ARG A 207 4.07 -6.49 2.26
CA ARG A 207 3.77 -5.58 3.38
C ARG A 207 3.48 -6.36 4.67
N ARG A 208 4.43 -7.18 5.10
CA ARG A 208 4.32 -7.84 6.41
C ARG A 208 4.23 -6.77 7.50
N THR A 209 3.23 -6.89 8.36
CA THR A 209 3.03 -6.07 9.55
C THR A 209 3.21 -6.95 10.80
N LEU A 210 2.83 -6.47 11.99
CA LEU A 210 3.08 -7.20 13.23
C LEU A 210 2.22 -8.47 13.34
N HIS A 211 0.93 -8.36 13.03
CA HIS A 211 -0.03 -9.47 13.09
C HIS A 211 -0.64 -9.81 11.74
N GLY A 212 -0.20 -9.14 10.67
CA GLY A 212 -0.81 -9.26 9.35
C GLY A 212 0.19 -9.30 8.19
N GLN A 213 -0.35 -9.59 7.02
CA GLN A 213 0.35 -9.52 5.75
C GLN A 213 -0.66 -9.23 4.65
N ALA A 214 -0.23 -8.52 3.61
CA ALA A 214 -1.10 -8.20 2.50
C ALA A 214 -0.84 -9.12 1.30
N VAL A 215 -1.91 -9.55 0.65
CA VAL A 215 -1.85 -10.25 -0.64
C VAL A 215 -1.79 -9.24 -1.78
N SER A 216 -0.94 -9.50 -2.78
CA SER A 216 -0.78 -8.67 -3.98
C SER A 216 -0.41 -9.52 -5.19
N HIS A 217 -0.23 -8.90 -6.35
CA HIS A 217 0.23 -9.55 -7.60
C HIS A 217 -0.59 -10.79 -7.97
N VAL A 218 -1.89 -10.80 -7.63
CA VAL A 218 -2.78 -11.90 -8.01
C VAL A 218 -3.05 -11.78 -9.50
N TYR A 219 -2.58 -12.74 -10.28
CA TYR A 219 -2.77 -12.73 -11.71
C TYR A 219 -3.00 -14.14 -12.27
N THR A 220 -4.07 -14.25 -13.04
CA THR A 220 -4.40 -15.42 -13.85
C THR A 220 -4.47 -14.96 -15.31
N PRO A 221 -3.64 -15.53 -16.21
CA PRO A 221 -3.69 -15.21 -17.64
C PRO A 221 -5.09 -15.44 -18.22
N PRO A 222 -5.53 -14.64 -19.22
CA PRO A 222 -6.90 -14.70 -19.75
C PRO A 222 -7.40 -16.10 -20.09
N GLN A 223 -6.56 -16.93 -20.70
CA GLN A 223 -6.88 -18.30 -21.09
C GLN A 223 -7.13 -19.26 -19.90
N HIS A 224 -6.66 -18.92 -18.70
CA HIS A 224 -6.83 -19.73 -17.49
C HIS A 224 -7.88 -19.17 -16.53
N ARG A 225 -8.54 -18.04 -16.86
CA ARG A 225 -9.55 -17.41 -15.98
C ARG A 225 -10.83 -18.24 -15.88
N ARG A 226 -11.57 -18.03 -14.78
CA ARG A 226 -12.85 -18.69 -14.45
C ARG A 226 -12.77 -20.20 -14.14
N HIS A 227 -11.58 -20.69 -13.78
CA HIS A 227 -11.34 -22.06 -13.32
C HIS A 227 -11.05 -22.17 -11.81
N GLY A 228 -11.17 -21.07 -11.05
CA GLY A 228 -10.89 -21.06 -9.61
C GLY A 228 -9.40 -20.93 -9.22
N TYR A 229 -8.46 -20.88 -10.19
CA TYR A 229 -7.03 -20.84 -9.89
C TYR A 229 -6.56 -19.62 -9.07
N ALA A 230 -7.17 -18.44 -9.28
CA ALA A 230 -6.88 -17.27 -8.45
C ALA A 230 -7.27 -17.51 -6.98
N THR A 231 -8.42 -18.14 -6.74
CA THR A 231 -8.87 -18.53 -5.40
C THR A 231 -7.90 -19.55 -4.80
N ALA A 232 -7.46 -20.53 -5.60
CA ALA A 232 -6.56 -21.58 -5.15
C ALA A 232 -5.19 -21.04 -4.72
N VAL A 233 -4.57 -20.19 -5.55
CA VAL A 233 -3.26 -19.61 -5.21
C VAL A 233 -3.33 -18.67 -4.00
N VAL A 234 -4.42 -17.91 -3.85
CA VAL A 234 -4.61 -17.01 -2.70
C VAL A 234 -4.92 -17.79 -1.43
N ALA A 235 -5.68 -18.89 -1.50
CA ALA A 235 -5.99 -19.73 -0.35
C ALA A 235 -4.77 -20.51 0.19
N GLY A 236 -3.72 -20.69 -0.63
CA GLY A 236 -2.48 -21.34 -0.22
C GLY A 236 -1.47 -20.42 0.49
N LEU A 237 -1.70 -19.10 0.50
CA LEU A 237 -0.85 -18.11 1.19
C LEU A 237 -1.06 -18.12 2.70
#